data_AF-A0A0G1F9T5-F1
#
_entry.id   AF-A0A0G1F9T5-F1
#
_cell.length_a   1.000
_cell.length_b   1.000
_cell.length_c   1.000
_cell.angle_alpha   90.00
_cell.angle_beta   90.00
_cell.angle_gamma   90.00
#
_symmetry.space_group_name_H-M   'P 1'
#
loop_
_entity.id
_entity.type
_entity.pdbx_description
1 polymer ?
#
loop_
_entity_poly.entity_id
_entity_poly.type
_entity_poly.pdbx_seq_one_letter_code
_entity_poly.pdbx_strand_id
1 'polypeptide(L)'
;MIKICKKNKQNKGYAILDGNIMERISREVRSSYDINTISANNLKLNTKDSGGADKTIEFLLSGSDIRLLENDILTGNLNASDVTISDLAFTQITTPKGKAVKIFFTVKSASDTLNRTQDFYNTIVLRGNYQ
;
A
#
# COMPACT_ATOMS: atom_id res chain seq x y z
N MET A 1 -30.70 -14.06 32.64
CA MET A 1 -30.19 -12.82 32.01
C MET A 1 -29.06 -13.20 31.06
N ILE A 2 -29.33 -13.26 29.75
CA ILE A 2 -28.35 -13.71 28.74
C ILE A 2 -27.48 -12.52 28.35
N LYS A 3 -26.19 -12.57 28.70
CA LYS A 3 -25.21 -11.55 28.32
C LYS A 3 -24.84 -11.75 26.85
N ILE A 4 -25.50 -11.01 25.96
CA ILE A 4 -25.17 -10.99 24.53
C ILE A 4 -23.81 -10.32 24.37
N CYS A 5 -22.80 -11.12 24.00
CA CYS A 5 -21.47 -10.62 23.67
C CYS A 5 -21.55 -9.91 22.30
N LYS A 6 -21.51 -8.57 22.30
CA LYS A 6 -21.42 -7.78 21.05
C LYS A 6 -20.14 -8.16 20.32
N LYS A 7 -20.23 -8.85 19.18
CA LYS A 7 -19.09 -8.99 18.25
C LYS A 7 -18.63 -7.58 17.85
N ASN A 8 -17.38 -7.26 18.15
CA ASN A 8 -16.73 -5.99 17.91
C ASN A 8 -16.85 -5.57 16.43
N LYS A 9 -17.59 -4.48 16.16
CA LYS A 9 -17.61 -3.80 14.84
C LYS A 9 -16.24 -3.25 14.44
N GLN A 10 -15.30 -3.12 15.37
CA GLN A 10 -14.00 -2.49 15.12
C GLN A 10 -13.03 -3.34 14.30
N ASN A 11 -13.12 -4.67 14.33
CA ASN A 11 -12.27 -5.52 13.48
C ASN A 11 -12.68 -5.48 11.99
N LYS A 12 -13.87 -4.95 11.66
CA LYS A 12 -14.32 -4.83 10.27
C LYS A 12 -13.75 -3.60 9.56
N GLY A 13 -13.49 -2.51 10.30
CA GLY A 13 -12.94 -1.28 9.73
C GLY A 13 -11.52 -1.48 9.22
N TYR A 14 -10.64 -2.03 10.05
CA TYR A 14 -9.24 -2.30 9.70
C TYR A 14 -9.09 -3.27 8.52
N ALA A 15 -9.90 -4.33 8.46
CA ALA A 15 -9.82 -5.32 7.39
C ALA A 15 -10.27 -4.80 6.02
N ILE A 16 -11.27 -3.90 5.98
CA ILE A 16 -11.73 -3.29 4.72
C ILE A 16 -10.73 -2.23 4.23
N LEU A 17 -10.14 -1.47 5.15
CA LEU A 17 -9.14 -0.44 4.82
C LEU A 17 -7.80 -1.01 4.36
N ASP A 18 -7.33 -2.08 5.01
CA ASP A 18 -6.18 -2.88 4.56
C ASP A 18 -6.37 -3.34 3.12
N GLY A 19 -7.52 -3.98 2.86
CA GLY A 19 -7.85 -4.48 1.53
C GLY A 19 -7.65 -3.42 0.45
N ASN A 20 -8.13 -2.19 0.67
CA ASN A 20 -8.03 -1.13 -0.33
C ASN A 20 -6.59 -0.64 -0.56
N ILE A 21 -5.81 -0.39 0.51
CA ILE A 21 -4.43 0.10 0.38
C ILE A 21 -3.55 -0.99 -0.23
N MET A 22 -3.59 -2.19 0.33
CA MET A 22 -2.78 -3.31 -0.13
C MET A 22 -3.17 -3.72 -1.56
N GLU A 23 -4.46 -3.77 -1.89
CA GLU A 23 -4.92 -4.08 -3.25
C GLU A 23 -4.41 -3.03 -4.24
N ARG A 24 -4.51 -1.74 -3.90
CA ARG A 24 -4.05 -0.68 -4.80
C ARG A 24 -2.55 -0.80 -5.07
N ILE A 25 -1.72 -0.87 -4.02
CA ILE A 25 -0.27 -1.04 -4.18
C ILE A 25 0.02 -2.32 -4.97
N SER A 26 -0.69 -3.42 -4.65
CA SER A 26 -0.49 -4.69 -5.33
C SER A 26 -0.79 -4.63 -6.82
N ARG A 27 -1.83 -3.90 -7.20
CA ARG A 27 -2.23 -3.72 -8.60
C ARG A 27 -1.15 -2.99 -9.38
N GLU A 28 -0.70 -1.86 -8.86
CA GLU A 28 0.32 -1.04 -9.52
C GLU A 28 1.67 -1.76 -9.60
N VAL A 29 2.10 -2.46 -8.54
CA VAL A 29 3.33 -3.27 -8.57
C VAL A 29 3.24 -4.38 -9.62
N ARG A 30 2.09 -5.04 -9.75
CA ARG A 30 1.92 -6.10 -10.77
C ARG A 30 1.94 -5.54 -12.19
N SER A 31 1.32 -4.40 -12.45
CA SER A 31 1.29 -3.79 -13.79
C SER A 31 2.60 -3.12 -14.18
N SER A 32 3.45 -2.80 -13.21
CA SER A 32 4.73 -2.14 -13.46
C SER A 32 5.74 -3.07 -14.13
N TYR A 33 6.52 -2.52 -15.04
CA TYR A 33 7.58 -3.22 -15.76
C TYR A 33 8.94 -3.05 -15.09
N ASP A 34 9.13 -1.99 -14.30
CA ASP A 34 10.35 -1.80 -13.52
C ASP A 34 10.15 -0.99 -12.23
N ILE A 35 11.12 -1.08 -11.32
CA ILE A 35 11.25 -0.22 -10.15
C ILE A 35 12.16 0.94 -10.54
N ASN A 36 11.65 2.17 -10.42
CA ASN A 36 12.42 3.39 -10.68
C ASN A 36 13.28 3.75 -9.46
N THR A 37 12.62 3.89 -8.30
CA THR A 37 13.25 4.22 -7.02
C THR A 37 12.60 3.41 -5.92
N ILE A 38 13.40 2.92 -4.97
CA ILE A 38 12.89 2.29 -3.77
C ILE A 38 13.70 2.71 -2.54
N SER A 39 12.98 3.09 -1.49
CA SER A 39 13.49 3.28 -0.13
C SER A 39 12.46 2.69 0.84
N ALA A 40 12.74 2.71 2.15
CA ALA A 40 11.79 2.20 3.13
C ALA A 40 10.40 2.84 2.98
N ASN A 41 10.36 4.16 2.77
CA ASN A 41 9.12 4.95 2.83
C ASN A 41 8.65 5.44 1.45
N ASN A 42 9.35 5.05 0.38
CA ASN A 42 9.05 5.47 -0.97
C ASN A 42 9.22 4.30 -1.96
N LEU A 43 8.18 4.05 -2.77
CA LEU A 43 8.25 3.16 -3.91
C LEU A 43 7.78 3.89 -5.16
N LYS A 44 8.71 4.17 -6.08
CA LYS A 44 8.41 4.70 -7.42
C LYS A 44 8.59 3.61 -8.46
N LEU A 45 7.56 3.41 -9.28
CA LEU A 45 7.45 2.36 -10.27
C LEU A 45 7.35 2.96 -11.68
N ASN A 46 7.96 2.28 -12.64
CA ASN A 46 7.77 2.54 -14.05
C ASN A 46 6.65 1.64 -14.58
N THR A 47 5.62 2.25 -15.16
CA THR A 47 4.45 1.56 -15.70
C THR A 47 3.99 2.23 -16.99
N LYS A 48 2.95 1.70 -17.62
CA LYS A 48 2.33 2.30 -18.81
C LYS A 48 0.90 2.75 -18.49
N ASP A 49 0.45 3.80 -19.16
CA ASP A 49 -0.95 4.19 -19.15
C ASP A 49 -1.80 3.27 -20.06
N SER A 50 -3.10 3.54 -20.15
CA SER A 50 -4.01 2.76 -21.01
C SER A 50 -3.72 2.89 -22.50
N GLY A 51 -3.00 3.94 -22.92
CA GLY A 51 -2.53 4.15 -24.29
C GLY A 51 -1.16 3.52 -24.57
N GLY A 52 -0.52 2.92 -23.57
CA GLY A 52 0.81 2.33 -23.68
C GLY A 52 1.96 3.32 -23.54
N ALA A 53 1.70 4.58 -23.20
CA ALA A 53 2.73 5.58 -22.93
C ALA A 53 3.34 5.37 -21.54
N ASP A 54 4.64 5.63 -21.41
CA ASP A 54 5.34 5.46 -20.14
C ASP A 54 4.84 6.49 -19.12
N LYS A 55 4.58 6.02 -17.91
CA LYS A 55 4.24 6.84 -16.75
C LYS A 55 4.91 6.31 -15.50
N THR A 56 4.92 7.14 -14.46
CA THR A 56 5.39 6.72 -13.13
C THR A 56 4.27 6.75 -12.12
N ILE A 57 4.28 5.77 -11.23
CA ILE A 57 3.41 5.71 -10.06
C ILE A 57 4.32 5.68 -8.84
N GLU A 58 4.04 6.54 -7.87
CA GLU A 58 4.80 6.64 -6.63
C GLU A 58 3.89 6.49 -5.41
N PHE A 59 4.35 5.66 -4.47
CA PHE A 59 3.78 5.54 -3.14
C PHE A 59 4.76 6.12 -2.14
N LEU A 60 4.36 7.19 -1.45
CA LEU A 60 5.21 7.92 -0.52
C LEU A 60 4.52 8.05 0.83
N LEU A 61 5.16 7.55 1.90
CA LEU A 61 4.74 7.89 3.26
C LEU A 61 5.14 9.33 3.55
N SER A 62 4.15 10.17 3.85
CA SER A 62 4.35 11.55 4.24
C SER A 62 3.48 11.89 5.44
N GLY A 63 4.13 12.15 6.59
CA GLY A 63 3.43 12.22 7.86
C GLY A 63 2.86 10.85 8.23
N SER A 64 1.54 10.76 8.34
CA SER A 64 0.80 9.52 8.63
C SER A 64 0.07 8.93 7.42
N ASP A 65 0.25 9.51 6.23
CA ASP A 65 -0.52 9.17 5.05
C ASP A 65 0.37 8.56 3.97
N ILE A 66 -0.15 7.53 3.30
CA ILE A 66 0.46 7.02 2.07
C ILE A 66 -0.12 7.82 0.90
N ARG A 67 0.71 8.67 0.30
CA ARG A 67 0.36 9.45 -0.88
C ARG A 67 0.59 8.64 -2.13
N LEU A 68 -0.35 8.77 -3.05
CA LEU A 68 -0.24 8.31 -4.42
C LEU A 68 0.10 9.50 -5.32
N LEU A 69 1.21 9.40 -6.03
CA LEU A 69 1.58 10.35 -7.07
C LEU A 69 1.60 9.65 -8.43
N GLU A 70 1.11 10.33 -9.45
CA GLU A 70 1.23 9.92 -10.84
C GLU A 70 2.06 10.97 -11.58
N ASN A 71 3.17 10.56 -12.19
CA ASN A 71 4.11 11.48 -12.85
C ASN A 71 4.55 12.64 -11.96
N ASP A 72 4.91 12.32 -10.70
CA ASP A 72 5.33 13.28 -9.68
C ASP A 72 4.23 14.28 -9.23
N ILE A 73 2.98 14.09 -9.67
CA ILE A 73 1.83 14.91 -9.29
C ILE A 73 0.98 14.15 -8.26
N LEU A 74 0.73 14.79 -7.11
CA LEU A 74 -0.11 14.22 -6.06
C LEU A 74 -1.54 13.99 -6.57
N THR A 75 -1.96 12.73 -6.55
CA THR A 75 -3.32 12.30 -6.94
C THR A 75 -4.23 12.16 -5.73
N GLY A 76 -3.69 11.79 -4.57
CA GLY A 76 -4.42 11.73 -3.31
C GLY A 76 -3.77 10.83 -2.27
N ASN A 77 -4.44 10.70 -1.12
CA ASN A 77 -4.05 9.77 -0.05
C ASN A 77 -4.75 8.42 -0.25
N LEU A 78 -4.06 7.32 0.06
CA LEU A 78 -4.63 5.97 -0.01
C LEU A 78 -5.38 5.57 1.27
N ASN A 79 -4.95 6.09 2.42
CA ASN A 79 -5.65 5.88 3.69
C ASN A 79 -6.82 6.85 3.85
N ALA A 80 -7.85 6.41 4.58
CA ALA A 80 -8.96 7.27 4.99
C ALA A 80 -8.52 8.28 6.07
N SER A 81 -9.26 9.36 6.25
CA SER A 81 -8.92 10.46 7.16
C SER A 81 -8.90 10.06 8.64
N ASP A 82 -9.57 8.98 9.03
CA ASP A 82 -9.60 8.43 10.39
C ASP A 82 -8.57 7.30 10.61
N VAL A 83 -7.70 7.09 9.63
CA VAL A 83 -6.66 6.05 9.63
C VAL A 83 -5.30 6.66 9.43
N THR A 84 -4.36 6.24 10.27
CA THR A 84 -2.96 6.64 10.22
C THR A 84 -2.07 5.44 9.99
N ILE A 85 -1.03 5.65 9.20
CA ILE A 85 0.04 4.70 8.97
C ILE A 85 1.20 5.08 9.90
N SER A 86 1.50 4.21 10.85
CA SER A 86 2.58 4.45 11.82
C SER A 86 3.93 3.94 11.36
N ASP A 87 3.94 2.96 10.45
CA ASP A 87 5.14 2.40 9.86
C ASP A 87 4.87 1.94 8.42
N LEU A 88 5.86 2.08 7.55
CA LEU A 88 5.84 1.61 6.16
C LEU A 88 7.25 1.22 5.77
N ALA A 89 7.40 0.03 5.19
CA ALA A 89 8.65 -0.43 4.63
C ALA A 89 8.43 -1.11 3.28
N PHE A 90 9.11 -0.60 2.26
CA PHE A 90 9.31 -1.29 0.99
C PHE A 90 10.70 -1.90 0.93
N THR A 91 10.78 -3.14 0.43
CA THR A 91 12.06 -3.83 0.22
C THR A 91 12.03 -4.54 -1.12
N GLN A 92 13.04 -4.29 -1.94
CA GLN A 92 13.19 -4.96 -3.22
C GLN A 92 13.80 -6.35 -3.02
N ILE A 93 13.26 -7.31 -3.75
CA ILE A 93 13.82 -8.65 -3.91
C ILE A 93 14.16 -8.81 -5.39
N THR A 94 15.43 -9.04 -5.70
CA THR A 94 15.90 -9.28 -7.07
C THR A 94 16.37 -10.71 -7.19
N THR A 95 15.88 -11.40 -8.23
CA THR A 95 16.32 -12.75 -8.59
C THR A 95 16.64 -12.78 -10.09
N PRO A 96 17.35 -13.81 -10.59
CA PRO A 96 17.54 -13.98 -12.03
C PRO A 96 16.23 -14.10 -12.82
N LYS A 97 15.13 -14.48 -12.16
CA LYS A 97 13.80 -14.65 -12.78
C LYS A 97 12.95 -13.37 -12.74
N GLY A 98 13.41 -12.30 -12.08
CA GLY A 98 12.69 -11.03 -12.01
C GLY A 98 12.82 -10.30 -10.67
N LYS A 99 12.06 -9.20 -10.55
CA LYS A 99 12.00 -8.32 -9.38
C LYS A 99 10.67 -8.49 -8.64
N ALA A 100 10.70 -8.35 -7.33
CA ALA A 100 9.54 -8.30 -6.47
C ALA A 100 9.71 -7.22 -5.40
N VAL A 101 8.60 -6.76 -4.84
CA VAL A 101 8.56 -5.82 -3.73
C VAL A 101 7.90 -6.50 -2.54
N LYS A 102 8.61 -6.57 -1.42
CA LYS A 102 8.04 -6.85 -0.12
C LYS A 102 7.56 -5.54 0.48
N ILE A 103 6.31 -5.54 0.92
CA ILE A 103 5.61 -4.41 1.51
C ILE A 103 5.29 -4.78 2.94
N PHE A 104 5.52 -3.87 3.85
CA PHE A 104 5.08 -3.94 5.24
C PHE A 104 4.49 -2.60 5.64
N PHE A 105 3.36 -2.58 6.33
CA PHE A 105 2.87 -1.36 6.97
C PHE A 105 2.05 -1.66 8.22
N THR A 106 2.04 -0.71 9.13
CA THR A 106 1.25 -0.75 10.35
C THR A 106 0.16 0.31 10.31
N VAL A 107 -1.08 -0.13 10.51
CA VAL A 107 -2.26 0.73 10.52
C VAL A 107 -2.73 0.96 11.95
N LYS A 108 -3.17 2.19 12.22
CA LYS A 108 -3.83 2.60 13.45
C LYS A 108 -5.06 3.45 13.11
N SER A 109 -6.16 3.31 13.86
CA SER A 109 -7.26 4.28 13.77
C SER A 109 -6.99 5.47 14.67
N ALA A 110 -7.20 6.68 14.14
CA ALA A 110 -7.13 7.92 14.91
C ALA A 110 -8.24 7.99 15.98
N SER A 111 -9.35 7.27 15.79
CA SER A 111 -10.50 7.26 16.70
C SER A 111 -10.44 6.21 17.79
N ASP A 112 -9.48 5.29 17.75
CA ASP A 112 -9.37 4.21 18.73
C ASP A 112 -8.62 4.68 19.98
N THR A 113 -9.37 4.84 21.07
CA THR A 113 -8.84 5.21 22.39
C THR A 113 -7.89 4.18 22.98
N LEU A 114 -7.95 2.92 22.50
CA LEU A 114 -7.07 1.84 22.93
C LEU A 114 -5.77 1.77 22.11
N ASN A 115 -5.58 2.67 21.13
CA ASN A 115 -4.39 2.76 20.28
C ASN A 115 -3.99 1.42 19.64
N ARG A 116 -4.96 0.57 19.28
CA ARG A 116 -4.63 -0.73 18.69
C ARG A 116 -4.02 -0.52 17.30
N THR A 117 -3.00 -1.32 17.01
CA THR A 117 -2.33 -1.36 15.72
C THR A 117 -2.55 -2.71 15.06
N GLN A 118 -2.44 -2.73 13.73
CA GLN A 118 -2.46 -3.94 12.95
C GLN A 118 -1.36 -3.86 11.90
N ASP A 119 -0.54 -4.92 11.86
CA ASP A 119 0.53 -5.06 10.89
C ASP A 119 0.06 -5.84 9.67
N PHE A 120 0.52 -5.40 8.51
CA PHE A 120 0.24 -6.01 7.21
C PHE A 120 1.53 -6.23 6.45
N TYR A 121 1.58 -7.33 5.71
CA TYR A 121 2.73 -7.69 4.89
C TYR A 121 2.27 -8.39 3.62
N ASN A 122 2.97 -8.12 2.52
CA ASN A 122 2.77 -8.80 1.25
C ASN A 122 4.04 -8.79 0.42
N THR A 123 4.21 -9.78 -0.45
CA THR A 123 5.32 -9.83 -1.42
C THR A 123 4.76 -9.98 -2.81
N ILE A 124 5.13 -9.06 -3.70
CA ILE A 124 4.47 -8.90 -4.99
C ILE A 124 5.51 -8.84 -6.08
N VAL A 125 5.42 -9.78 -7.02
CA VAL A 125 6.30 -9.87 -8.18
C VAL A 125 5.81 -8.91 -9.26
N LEU A 126 6.73 -8.18 -9.90
CA LEU A 126 6.43 -7.34 -11.05
C LEU A 126 6.05 -8.23 -12.25
N ARG A 127 5.01 -7.86 -13.01
CA ARG A 127 4.53 -8.63 -14.18
C ARG A 127 4.41 -7.80 -15.45
N GLY A 128 4.74 -6.51 -15.45
CA GLY A 128 4.53 -5.60 -16.57
C GLY A 128 5.30 -5.92 -17.86
N ASN A 129 6.12 -6.98 -17.88
CA ASN A 129 6.85 -7.45 -19.07
C ASN A 129 6.21 -8.65 -19.79
N TYR A 130 5.06 -9.17 -19.32
CA TYR A 130 4.29 -10.13 -20.11
C TYR A 130 3.49 -9.35 -21.16
N GLN A 131 4.10 -9.15 -22.33
CA GLN A 131 3.39 -8.84 -23.57
C GLN A 131 3.05 -10.13 -24.31
#